data_AF-A0A8T4EM24-F1
#
_entry.id   AF-A0A8T4EM24-F1
#
_cell.length_a   1.000
_cell.length_b   1.000
_cell.length_c   1.000
_cell.angle_alpha   90.00
_cell.angle_beta   90.00
_cell.angle_gamma   90.00
#
_symmetry.space_group_name_H-M   'P 1'
#
loop_
_entity.id
_entity.type
_entity.pdbx_description
1 polymer ?
#
loop_
_entity_poly.entity_id
_entity_poly.type
_entity_poly.pdbx_seq_one_letter_code
_entity_poly.pdbx_strand_id
1 'polypeptide(L)' 'MNKKMRELGALKEEALDKGLNESRKELMKLKAQVAMGTVPKNPAEIRKLKRHIARILTLKKSKEAGKKA' A
#
# COMPACT_ATOMS: atom_id res chain seq x y z
N MET A 1 5.84 -9.26 -14.74
CA MET A 1 5.10 -9.06 -13.47
C MET A 1 6.11 -9.12 -12.31
N ASN A 2 6.22 -8.09 -11.47
CA ASN A 2 7.27 -7.98 -10.45
C ASN A 2 7.08 -9.02 -9.31
N LYS A 3 8.16 -9.64 -8.80
CA LYS A 3 8.15 -10.74 -7.81
C LYS A 3 7.28 -10.44 -6.57
N LYS A 4 7.36 -9.19 -6.08
CA LYS A 4 6.54 -8.66 -4.97
C LYS A 4 5.03 -8.69 -5.23
N MET A 5 4.59 -8.59 -6.48
CA MET A 5 3.17 -8.59 -6.83
C MET A 5 2.58 -10.01 -6.79
N ARG A 6 3.39 -11.03 -7.13
CA ARG A 6 3.00 -12.44 -7.01
C ARG A 6 2.89 -12.85 -5.54
N GLU A 7 3.82 -12.40 -4.70
CA GLU A 7 3.79 -12.61 -3.25
C GLU A 7 2.53 -11.99 -2.61
N LEU A 8 2.18 -10.75 -3.00
CA LEU A 8 0.94 -10.12 -2.55
C LEU A 8 -0.32 -10.85 -3.06
N GLY A 9 -0.27 -11.44 -4.25
CA GLY A 9 -1.37 -12.26 -4.79
C GLY A 9 -1.63 -13.54 -3.98
N ALA A 10 -0.58 -14.15 -3.43
CA ALA A 10 -0.67 -15.37 -2.61
C ALA A 10 -1.22 -15.13 -1.19
N LEU A 11 -1.23 -13.88 -0.72
CA LEU A 11 -1.78 -13.53 0.60
C LEU A 11 -3.31 -13.61 0.63
N LYS A 12 -3.85 -14.02 1.79
CA LYS A 12 -5.29 -13.94 2.11
C LYS A 12 -5.76 -12.48 2.11
N GLU A 13 -7.04 -12.25 1.80
CA GLU A 13 -7.64 -10.91 1.75
C GLU A 13 -7.40 -10.12 3.06
N GLU A 14 -7.52 -10.79 4.22
CA GLU A 14 -7.25 -10.19 5.54
C GLU A 14 -5.80 -9.69 5.69
N ALA A 15 -4.82 -10.41 5.15
CA ALA A 15 -3.42 -10.01 5.23
C ALA A 15 -3.14 -8.80 4.33
N LEU A 16 -3.82 -8.71 3.18
CA LEU A 16 -3.78 -7.52 2.32
C LEU A 16 -4.40 -6.31 3.01
N ASP A 17 -5.48 -6.50 3.77
CA ASP A 17 -6.11 -5.41 4.52
C ASP A 17 -5.29 -4.93 5.70
N LYS A 18 -4.62 -5.84 6.42
CA LYS A 18 -3.64 -5.49 7.46
C LYS A 18 -2.50 -4.65 6.87
N GLY A 19 -1.87 -5.12 5.79
CA GLY A 19 -0.78 -4.40 5.12
C GLY A 19 -1.21 -3.04 4.53
N LEU A 20 -2.45 -2.95 4.03
CA LEU A 20 -3.04 -1.69 3.55
C LEU A 20 -3.19 -0.68 4.68
N ASN A 21 -3.73 -1.12 5.82
CA ASN A 21 -3.96 -0.27 6.99
C ASN A 21 -2.65 0.21 7.60
N GLU A 22 -1.64 -0.65 7.71
CA GLU A 22 -0.29 -0.29 8.15
C GLU A 22 0.33 0.75 7.23
N SER A 23 0.31 0.51 5.92
CA SER A 23 0.84 1.45 4.91
C SER A 23 0.15 2.81 4.96
N ARG A 24 -1.16 2.85 5.23
CA ARG A 24 -1.93 4.10 5.39
C ARG A 24 -1.55 4.84 6.67
N LYS A 25 -1.39 4.13 7.79
CA LYS A 25 -0.94 4.72 9.06
C LYS A 25 0.45 5.34 8.93
N GLU A 26 1.37 4.64 8.28
CA GLU A 26 2.72 5.14 8.05
C GLU A 26 2.73 6.36 7.13
N LEU A 27 1.95 6.32 6.05
CA LEU A 27 1.77 7.48 5.17
C LEU A 27 1.17 8.68 5.90
N MET A 28 0.24 8.45 6.84
CA MET A 28 -0.36 9.51 7.65
C MET A 28 0.69 10.18 8.56
N LYS A 29 1.54 9.40 9.22
CA LYS A 29 2.65 9.92 10.05
C LYS A 29 3.60 10.79 9.24
N LEU A 30 4.01 10.32 8.07
CA LEU A 30 4.90 11.08 7.17
C LEU A 30 4.22 12.36 6.65
N LYS A 31 2.92 12.32 6.35
CA LYS A 31 2.17 13.51 5.96
C LYS A 31 2.05 14.53 7.09
N ALA A 32 1.86 14.07 8.33
CA ALA A 32 1.82 14.95 9.50
C ALA A 32 3.16 15.66 9.70
N GLN A 33 4.28 14.93 9.56
CA GLN A 33 5.63 15.51 9.59
C GLN A 33 5.80 16.61 8.53
N VAL A 34 5.43 16.32 7.28
CA VAL A 34 5.48 17.30 6.18
C VAL A 34 4.60 18.52 6.48
N ALA A 35 3.38 18.31 7.01
CA ALA A 35 2.46 19.39 7.33
C ALA A 35 2.99 20.29 8.46
N MET A 36 3.75 19.73 9.41
CA MET A 36 4.45 20.49 10.45
C MET A 36 5.70 21.22 9.93
N GLY A 37 5.99 21.17 8.63
CA GLY A 37 7.16 21.79 8.02
C GLY A 37 8.45 20.99 8.24
N THR A 38 8.37 19.79 8.83
CA THR A 38 9.55 18.94 9.03
C THR A 38 9.83 18.13 7.77
N VAL A 39 11.09 18.09 7.33
CA VAL A 39 11.50 17.27 6.18
C VAL A 39 11.59 15.82 6.64
N PRO A 40 10.79 14.89 6.08
CA PRO A 40 10.91 13.48 6.42
C PRO A 40 12.29 12.95 6.03
N LYS A 41 12.82 12.02 6.83
CA LYS A 41 14.15 11.43 6.63
C LYS A 41 14.38 10.92 5.20
N ASN A 42 13.33 10.44 4.54
CA ASN A 42 13.37 10.06 3.13
C ASN A 42 12.08 10.43 2.39
N PRO A 43 12.07 11.51 1.58
CA PRO A 43 10.91 11.90 0.78
C PRO A 43 10.43 10.82 -0.20
N ALA A 44 11.32 9.91 -0.61
CA ALA A 44 10.96 8.82 -1.50
C ALA A 44 10.07 7.77 -0.82
N GLU A 45 10.04 7.69 0.51
CA GLU A 45 9.18 6.76 1.26
C GLU A 45 7.70 7.05 1.04
N ILE A 46 7.30 8.33 1.04
CA ILE A 46 5.93 8.75 0.72
C ILE A 46 5.53 8.21 -0.66
N ARG A 47 6.42 8.31 -1.66
CA ARG A 47 6.19 7.81 -3.02
C ARG A 47 6.15 6.28 -3.07
N LYS A 48 6.97 5.59 -2.27
CA LYS A 48 6.98 4.12 -2.16
C LYS A 48 5.67 3.62 -1.53
N LEU A 49 5.24 4.21 -0.42
CA LEU A 49 3.99 3.88 0.29
C LEU A 49 2.76 4.10 -0.58
N LYS A 50 2.65 5.25 -1.26
CA LYS A 50 1.55 5.50 -2.23
C LYS A 50 1.48 4.42 -3.31
N ARG A 51 2.62 4.03 -3.89
CA ARG A 51 2.68 2.96 -4.91
C ARG A 51 2.36 1.58 -4.33
N HIS A 52 2.76 1.32 -3.09
CA HIS A 52 2.44 0.06 -2.40
C HIS A 52 0.92 -0.05 -2.18
N ILE A 53 0.29 0.99 -1.63
CA ILE A 53 -1.16 1.10 -1.43
C ILE A 53 -1.90 0.88 -2.76
N ALA A 54 -1.50 1.57 -3.82
CA ALA A 54 -2.12 1.42 -5.14
C ALA A 54 -2.07 -0.03 -5.64
N ARG A 55 -0.94 -0.72 -5.49
CA ARG A 55 -0.81 -2.13 -5.90
C ARG A 55 -1.70 -3.07 -5.11
N ILE A 56 -1.82 -2.88 -3.79
CA ILE A 56 -2.74 -3.68 -2.97
C ILE A 56 -4.18 -3.47 -3.46
N LEU A 57 -4.59 -2.22 -3.66
CA LEU A 57 -5.95 -1.91 -4.14
C LEU A 57 -6.22 -2.51 -5.53
N THR A 58 -5.26 -2.44 -6.45
CA THR A 58 -5.37 -3.10 -7.76
C THR A 58 -5.55 -4.60 -7.62
N LEU A 59 -4.74 -5.27 -6.78
CA LEU A 59 -4.86 -6.71 -6.55
C LEU A 59 -6.20 -7.09 -5.93
N LYS A 60 -6.69 -6.32 -4.95
CA LYS A 60 -8.02 -6.54 -4.36
C LYS A 60 -9.12 -6.45 -5.41
N LYS A 61 -9.10 -5.39 -6.23
CA LYS A 61 -10.07 -5.19 -7.32
C LYS A 61 -10.00 -6.30 -8.37
N SER A 62 -8.80 -6.75 -8.72
CA SER A 62 -8.62 -7.88 -9.66
C SER A 62 -9.15 -9.20 -9.10
N LYS A 63 -8.96 -9.47 -7.79
CA LYS A 63 -9.53 -10.65 -7.11
C LYS A 63 -11.06 -10.59 -7.05
N GLU A 64 -11.63 -9.43 -6.74
CA GLU A 64 -13.09 -9.23 -6.75
C GLU A 64 -13.69 -9.39 -8.16
N ALA A 65 -13.04 -8.85 -9.19
CA ALA A 65 -13.49 -8.99 -10.57
C ALA A 65 -13.44 -10.45 -11.05
N GLY A 66 -12.43 -11.22 -10.65
CA GLY A 66 -12.33 -12.65 -10.95
C GLY A 66 -13.29 -13.55 -10.15
N LYS A 67 -13.78 -13.09 -8.98
CA LYS A 67 -14.82 -13.79 -8.20
C LYS A 67 -16.24 -13.59 -8.74
N LYS A 68 -16.46 -12.58 -9.60
CA LYS A 68 -17.78 -12.24 -10.17
C LYS A 68 -18.05 -12.85 -11.56
N ALA A 69 -17.17 -13.73 -12.04
CA ALA A 69 -17.27 -14.41 -13.33
C ALA A 69 -17.59 -15.89 -13.13
#